data_AF-A0A166P9I2-F1
#
_entry.id   AF-A0A166P9I2-F1
#
_cell.length_a   1.000
_cell.length_b   1.000
_cell.length_c   1.000
_cell.angle_alpha   90.00
_cell.angle_beta   90.00
_cell.angle_gamma   90.00
#
_symmetry.space_group_name_H-M   'P 1'
#
loop_
_entity.id
_entity.type
_entity.pdbx_description
1 polymer ?
#
loop_
_entity_poly.entity_id
_entity_poly.type
_entity_poly.pdbx_seq_one_letter_code
_entity_poly.pdbx_strand_id
1 'polypeptide(L)'
;MLSNPASESPPSLPQFNDAPIDRISSCFTGREPELEFITTSFDTFQSDKPTRFVIYGMPRLGKSRLALQHANLAFTAGVYSRFLCISFNGGEAQSRISADMLNHAD
;
A
#
# COMPACT_ATOMS: atom_id res chain seq x y z
N MET A 1 -17.85 -21.84 45.09
CA MET A 1 -18.06 -21.32 43.72
C MET A 1 -16.84 -20.51 43.34
N LEU A 2 -15.94 -21.06 42.52
CA LEU A 2 -14.78 -20.34 42.00
C LEU A 2 -15.20 -19.64 40.69
N SER A 3 -15.18 -18.32 40.67
CA SER A 3 -15.32 -17.51 39.45
C SER A 3 -13.99 -17.49 38.69
N ASN A 4 -14.02 -17.95 37.44
CA ASN A 4 -12.87 -18.01 36.54
C ASN A 4 -12.75 -16.65 35.82
N PRO A 5 -11.65 -15.87 35.95
CA PRO A 5 -11.55 -14.55 35.33
C PRO A 5 -11.08 -14.57 33.86
N ALA A 6 -11.13 -15.72 33.17
CA ALA A 6 -10.55 -15.88 31.84
C ALA A 6 -11.60 -16.03 30.71
N SER A 7 -12.60 -15.15 30.67
CA SER A 7 -13.58 -15.12 29.56
C SER A 7 -13.82 -13.70 29.03
N GLU A 8 -12.79 -12.86 29.02
CA GLU A 8 -12.82 -11.62 28.23
C GLU A 8 -12.35 -11.95 26.82
N SER A 9 -13.30 -12.04 25.89
CA SER A 9 -13.00 -12.01 24.46
C SER A 9 -12.19 -10.74 24.18
N PRO A 10 -11.06 -10.82 23.45
CA PRO A 10 -10.27 -9.64 23.16
C PRO A 10 -11.16 -8.58 22.50
N PRO A 11 -11.02 -7.29 22.86
CA PRO A 11 -11.79 -6.23 22.22
C PRO A 11 -11.60 -6.35 20.71
N SER A 12 -12.72 -6.41 19.98
CA SER A 12 -12.73 -6.42 18.53
C SER A 12 -11.83 -5.28 18.05
N LEU A 13 -10.64 -5.62 17.55
CA LEU A 13 -9.73 -4.63 16.99
C LEU A 13 -10.53 -3.83 15.96
N PRO A 14 -10.51 -2.48 16.02
CA PRO A 14 -11.23 -1.68 15.06
C PRO A 14 -10.80 -2.13 13.66
N GLN A 15 -11.80 -2.38 12.82
CA GLN A 15 -11.67 -2.81 11.44
C GLN A 15 -10.43 -2.16 10.83
N PHE A 16 -9.47 -3.02 10.45
CA PHE A 16 -8.18 -2.65 9.89
C PHE A 16 -8.41 -1.49 8.92
N ASN A 17 -7.93 -0.31 9.33
CA ASN A 17 -8.24 0.95 8.67
C ASN A 17 -7.49 1.03 7.34
N ASP A 18 -8.02 0.34 6.33
CA ASP A 18 -7.78 0.63 4.94
C ASP A 18 -8.83 1.63 4.50
N ALA A 19 -8.41 2.88 4.40
CA ALA A 19 -9.13 3.88 3.65
C ALA A 19 -9.31 3.29 2.22
N PRO A 20 -10.55 3.16 1.70
CA PRO A 20 -10.77 2.94 0.27
C PRO A 20 -9.85 3.86 -0.53
N ILE A 21 -9.42 3.50 -1.74
CA ILE A 21 -8.55 4.36 -2.56
C ILE A 21 -9.14 5.77 -2.69
N ASP A 22 -10.48 5.85 -2.77
CA ASP A 22 -11.30 7.06 -2.76
C ASP A 22 -11.19 7.91 -1.46
N ARG A 23 -10.55 7.38 -0.41
CA ARG A 23 -10.27 8.01 0.89
C ARG A 23 -8.77 8.14 1.19
N ILE A 24 -7.89 7.69 0.30
CA ILE A 24 -6.47 8.02 0.40
C ILE A 24 -6.36 9.50 0.00
N SER A 25 -6.01 10.37 0.95
CA SER A 25 -5.80 11.79 0.70
C SER A 25 -4.87 11.99 -0.53
N SER A 26 -4.91 13.13 -1.20
CA SER A 26 -3.96 13.48 -2.27
C SER A 26 -2.62 14.05 -1.75
N CYS A 27 -2.55 14.42 -0.47
CA CYS A 27 -1.35 14.98 0.16
C CYS A 27 -0.30 13.91 0.54
N PHE A 28 0.69 13.70 -0.32
CA PHE A 28 1.89 12.90 -0.05
C PHE A 28 3.07 13.85 0.19
N THR A 29 3.74 13.76 1.34
CA THR A 29 4.86 14.65 1.69
C THR A 29 5.78 13.98 2.69
N GLY A 30 7.07 14.33 2.65
CA GLY A 30 8.05 13.99 3.70
C GLY A 30 8.48 12.53 3.70
N ARG A 31 8.37 11.87 2.55
CA ARG A 31 8.65 10.44 2.33
C ARG A 31 9.45 10.20 1.05
N GLU A 32 10.06 11.26 0.53
CA GLU A 32 10.90 11.26 -0.65
C GLU A 32 12.13 10.35 -0.49
N PRO A 33 12.82 10.29 0.67
CA PRO A 33 13.92 9.35 0.88
C PRO A 33 13.46 7.89 0.78
N GLU A 34 12.28 7.55 1.31
CA GLU A 34 11.75 6.20 1.18
C GLU A 34 11.36 5.86 -0.26
N LEU A 35 10.83 6.82 -1.03
CA LEU A 35 10.55 6.63 -2.46
C LEU A 35 11.83 6.37 -3.26
N GLU A 36 12.86 7.19 -3.03
CA GLU A 36 14.16 7.03 -3.67
C GLU A 36 14.78 5.67 -3.33
N PHE A 37 14.67 5.25 -2.05
CA PHE A 37 15.15 3.94 -1.61
C PHE A 37 14.44 2.78 -2.32
N ILE A 38 13.11 2.86 -2.45
CA ILE A 38 12.34 1.83 -3.18
C ILE A 38 12.79 1.80 -4.64
N THR A 39 12.89 2.96 -5.29
CA THR A 39 13.29 3.08 -6.70
C THR A 39 14.67 2.48 -6.94
N THR A 40 15.67 2.94 -6.17
CA THR A 40 17.05 2.44 -6.23
C THR A 40 17.12 0.93 -6.00
N SER A 41 16.29 0.39 -5.10
CA SER A 41 16.22 -1.06 -4.87
C SER A 41 15.74 -1.81 -6.12
N PHE A 42 14.67 -1.35 -6.78
CA PHE A 42 14.19 -1.97 -8.01
C PHE A 42 15.24 -1.91 -9.14
N ASP A 43 15.95 -0.80 -9.26
CA ASP A 43 16.99 -0.63 -10.29
C ASP A 43 18.23 -1.49 -10.03
N THR A 44 18.58 -1.70 -8.76
CA THR A 44 19.75 -2.50 -8.36
C THR A 44 19.48 -4.00 -8.48
N PHE A 45 18.27 -4.45 -8.13
CA PHE A 45 17.89 -5.87 -8.13
C PHE A 45 17.28 -6.30 -9.47
N GLN A 46 18.03 -6.12 -10.55
CA GLN A 46 17.71 -6.66 -11.87
C GLN A 46 18.14 -8.14 -11.92
N SER A 47 17.18 -9.04 -12.00
CA SER A 47 17.39 -10.49 -12.12
C SER A 47 16.44 -11.06 -13.16
N ASP A 48 16.73 -12.29 -13.61
CA ASP A 48 15.83 -13.15 -14.36
C ASP A 48 14.47 -13.40 -13.66
N LYS A 49 14.39 -13.17 -12.35
CA LYS A 49 13.20 -13.39 -11.52
C LYS A 49 12.49 -12.08 -11.18
N PRO A 50 11.15 -12.08 -11.04
CA PRO A 50 10.42 -10.90 -10.60
C PRO A 50 10.90 -10.39 -9.24
N THR A 51 11.28 -9.12 -9.19
CA THR A 51 11.68 -8.42 -7.97
C THR A 51 10.49 -8.28 -7.04
N ARG A 52 10.67 -8.60 -5.76
CA ARG A 52 9.65 -8.50 -4.72
C ARG A 52 10.10 -7.50 -3.66
N PHE A 53 9.20 -6.61 -3.26
CA PHE A 53 9.45 -5.60 -2.24
C PHE A 53 8.38 -5.66 -1.14
N VAL A 54 8.78 -5.49 0.12
CA VAL A 54 7.86 -5.50 1.27
C VAL A 54 7.99 -4.20 2.04
N ILE A 55 6.89 -3.45 2.14
CA ILE A 55 6.80 -2.26 3.00
C ILE A 55 6.04 -2.67 4.28
N TYR A 56 6.75 -2.78 5.39
CA TYR A 56 6.18 -3.13 6.69
C TYR A 56 6.27 -1.96 7.68
N GLY A 57 5.50 -2.01 8.75
CA GLY A 57 5.46 -0.97 9.78
C GLY A 57 4.08 -0.79 10.39
N MET A 58 3.97 0.12 11.37
CA MET A 58 2.73 0.32 12.12
C MET A 58 1.53 0.60 11.20
N PRO A 59 0.31 0.17 11.58
CA PRO A 59 -0.91 0.54 10.88
C PRO A 59 -1.01 2.05 10.68
N ARG A 60 -1.66 2.48 9.59
CA ARG A 60 -1.96 3.90 9.28
C ARG A 60 -0.75 4.82 9.03
N LEU A 61 0.47 4.31 8.90
CA LEU A 61 1.64 5.09 8.47
C LEU A 61 1.71 5.39 6.96
N GLY A 62 0.63 5.17 6.21
CA GLY A 62 0.61 5.46 4.77
C GLY A 62 1.46 4.50 3.92
N LYS A 63 1.74 3.28 4.38
CA LYS A 63 2.52 2.28 3.62
C LYS A 63 1.93 1.99 2.24
N SER A 64 0.63 1.73 2.16
CA SER A 64 -0.09 1.50 0.89
C SER A 64 -0.01 2.72 -0.03
N ARG A 65 -0.04 3.92 0.56
CA ARG A 65 0.10 5.18 -0.17
C ARG A 65 1.50 5.38 -0.73
N LEU A 66 2.55 5.02 0.03
CA LEU A 66 3.93 5.04 -0.44
C LEU A 66 4.13 4.09 -1.64
N ALA A 67 3.59 2.87 -1.55
CA ALA A 67 3.63 1.91 -2.66
C ALA A 67 2.90 2.45 -3.92
N LEU A 68 1.72 3.03 -3.73
CA LEU A 68 0.95 3.62 -4.83
C LEU A 68 1.68 4.82 -5.46
N GLN A 69 2.29 5.69 -4.65
CA GLN A 69 3.05 6.82 -5.15
C GLN A 69 4.27 6.37 -5.97
N HIS A 70 5.00 5.35 -5.51
CA HIS A 70 6.09 4.74 -6.26
C HIS A 70 5.62 4.20 -7.62
N ALA A 71 4.54 3.41 -7.62
CA ALA A 71 3.99 2.83 -8.84
C ALA A 71 3.55 3.91 -9.85
N ASN A 72 2.93 4.99 -9.38
CA ASN A 72 2.55 6.13 -10.22
C ASN A 72 3.76 6.83 -10.81
N LEU A 73 4.79 7.13 -10.01
CA LEU A 73 6.01 7.78 -10.49
C LEU A 73 6.73 6.92 -11.53
N ALA A 74 6.88 5.62 -11.26
CA ALA A 74 7.50 4.68 -12.19
C ALA A 74 6.70 4.51 -13.50
N PHE A 75 5.37 4.52 -13.42
CA PHE A 75 4.51 4.49 -14.60
C PHE A 75 4.63 5.77 -15.43
N THR A 76 4.53 6.94 -14.80
CA THR A 76 4.67 8.25 -15.48
C THR A 76 6.06 8.44 -16.08
N ALA A 77 7.10 7.92 -15.44
CA ALA A 77 8.47 7.91 -15.97
C ALA A 77 8.68 6.88 -17.11
N GLY A 78 7.67 6.07 -17.43
CA GLY A 78 7.75 5.04 -18.47
C GLY A 78 8.52 3.78 -18.07
N VAL A 79 8.93 3.66 -16.80
CA VAL A 79 9.61 2.46 -16.26
C VAL A 79 8.64 1.28 -16.20
N TYR A 80 7.41 1.52 -15.76
CA TYR A 80 6.34 0.52 -15.78
C TYR A 80 5.40 0.78 -16.95
N SER A 81 5.19 -0.23 -17.80
CA SER A 81 4.19 -0.11 -18.86
C SER A 81 2.76 -0.21 -18.33
N ARG A 82 2.55 -0.91 -17.21
CA ARG A 82 1.27 -1.09 -16.51
C ARG A 82 1.52 -1.40 -15.03
N PHE A 83 0.58 -1.05 -14.16
CA PHE A 83 0.56 -1.53 -12.78
C PHE A 83 -0.86 -1.88 -12.33
N LEU A 84 -0.97 -2.82 -11.39
CA LEU A 84 -2.24 -3.30 -10.82
C LEU A 84 -2.16 -3.18 -9.30
N CYS A 85 -3.21 -2.62 -8.69
CA CYS A 85 -3.33 -2.53 -7.25
C CYS A 85 -4.40 -3.51 -6.77
N ILE A 86 -4.00 -4.44 -5.89
CA ILE A 86 -4.91 -5.42 -5.30
C ILE A 86 -4.91 -5.19 -3.79
N SER A 87 -6.09 -4.99 -3.23
CA SER A 87 -6.30 -4.91 -1.79
C SER A 87 -6.85 -6.24 -1.29
N PHE A 88 -6.31 -6.74 -0.18
CA PHE A 88 -6.75 -7.98 0.43
C PHE A 88 -7.07 -7.74 1.91
N ASN A 89 -8.34 -7.97 2.27
CA ASN A 89 -8.83 -7.81 3.63
C ASN A 89 -9.42 -9.13 4.13
N GLY A 90 -8.56 -10.04 4.63
CA GLY A 90 -8.90 -11.18 5.52
C GLY A 90 -10.03 -12.15 5.14
N GLY A 91 -10.72 -11.94 4.02
CA GLY A 91 -11.96 -12.63 3.64
C GLY A 91 -12.33 -12.41 2.18
N GLU A 92 -11.95 -11.28 1.56
CA GLU A 92 -12.14 -11.04 0.12
C GLU A 92 -10.96 -10.26 -0.48
N ALA A 93 -10.53 -10.65 -1.69
CA ALA A 93 -9.53 -9.93 -2.49
C ALA A 93 -10.27 -9.04 -3.50
N GLN A 94 -9.97 -7.74 -3.51
CA GLN A 94 -10.49 -6.81 -4.51
C GLN A 94 -9.34 -6.25 -5.34
N SER A 95 -9.41 -6.49 -6.65
CA SER A 95 -8.44 -6.00 -7.63
C SER A 95 -9.01 -4.77 -8.34
N ARG A 96 -8.27 -3.66 -8.40
CA ARG A 96 -8.60 -2.49 -9.23
C ARG A 96 -7.40 -2.15 -10.11
N ILE A 97 -7.67 -1.94 -11.40
CA ILE A 97 -6.68 -1.41 -12.36
C ILE A 97 -6.70 0.11 -12.23
N SER A 98 -5.61 0.70 -11.76
CA SER A 98 -5.48 2.14 -11.55
C SER A 98 -4.98 2.83 -12.82
N ALA A 99 -5.71 2.70 -13.93
CA ALA A 99 -5.39 3.42 -15.16
C ALA A 99 -6.05 4.82 -15.24
N ASP A 100 -7.05 5.10 -14.41
CA ASP A 100 -8.00 6.21 -14.62
C ASP A 100 -7.82 7.45 -13.72
N MET A 101 -6.74 7.57 -12.93
CA MET A 101 -6.49 8.81 -12.18
C MET A 101 -5.67 9.86 -12.97
N LEU A 102 -5.67 9.79 -14.30
CA LEU A 102 -4.95 10.71 -15.18
C LEU A 102 -5.78 11.88 -15.71
N ASN A 103 -7.06 12.03 -15.32
CA ASN A 103 -7.91 13.15 -15.78
C ASN A 103 -8.46 13.97 -14.60
N HIS A 104 -7.63 14.83 -14.01
CA HIS A 104 -7.99 16.23 -13.74
C HIS A 104 -6.84 16.95 -13.02
N ALA A 105 -6.04 17.65 -13.81
CA ALA A 105 -5.45 18.92 -13.43
C ALA A 105 -5.36 19.74 -14.72
N ASP A 106 -6.47 20.40 -15.04
CA ASP A 106 -6.41 21.66 -15.80
C ASP A 106 -5.95 22.76 -14.82
#